data_AF-A0A6N8IPT6-F1
#
_entry.id   AF-A0A6N8IPT6-F1
#
_cell.length_a   1.000
_cell.length_b   1.000
_cell.length_c   1.000
_cell.angle_alpha   90.00
_cell.angle_beta   90.00
_cell.angle_gamma   90.00
#
_symmetry.space_group_name_H-M   'P 1'
#
loop_
_entity.id
_entity.type
_entity.pdbx_description
1 polymer ?
#
loop_
_entity_poly.entity_id
_entity_poly.type
_entity_poly.pdbx_seq_one_letter_code
_entity_poly.pdbx_strand_id
1 'polypeptide(L)'
;MRSVTLKSVNLSDVSVGDTLTRMLGGTFPMLLRVTRTDDMHVYCATPDGRDEWVFERAGGLEYDPELGWGSRFGITGSFISEVSKGL
;
A
#
# COMPACT_ATOMS: atom_id res chain seq x y z
N MET A 1 15.22 18.50 -10.68
CA MET A 1 14.34 17.39 -10.28
C MET A 1 15.02 16.63 -9.15
N ARG A 2 14.39 16.49 -7.97
CA ARG A 2 14.93 15.63 -6.90
C ARG A 2 14.47 14.20 -7.20
N SER A 3 15.42 13.31 -7.47
CA SER A 3 15.13 11.87 -7.51
C SER A 3 14.80 11.45 -6.08
N VAL A 4 13.55 11.09 -5.83
CA VAL A 4 13.13 10.48 -4.57
C VAL A 4 13.42 8.99 -4.71
N THR A 5 14.48 8.52 -4.05
CA THR A 5 14.70 7.08 -3.88
C THR A 5 13.55 6.55 -3.03
N LEU A 6 12.56 5.93 -3.66
CA LEU A 6 11.51 5.19 -2.94
C LEU A 6 12.21 4.12 -2.12
N LYS A 7 12.15 4.25 -0.80
CA LYS A 7 12.57 3.20 0.12
C LYS A 7 11.61 2.03 -0.13
N SER A 8 12.07 0.98 -0.80
CA SER A 8 11.20 -0.15 -1.12
C SER A 8 10.73 -0.79 0.19
N VAL A 9 9.46 -0.62 0.52
CA VAL A 9 8.86 -1.32 1.65
C VAL A 9 8.68 -2.77 1.23
N ASN A 10 9.29 -3.70 1.95
CA ASN A 10 9.11 -5.11 1.72
C ASN A 10 7.85 -5.57 2.46
N LEU A 11 6.80 -5.96 1.71
CA LEU A 11 5.52 -6.42 2.25
C LEU A 11 5.42 -7.95 2.34
N SER A 12 6.54 -8.67 2.31
CA SER A 12 6.54 -10.15 2.34
C SER A 12 5.97 -10.68 3.64
N ASP A 13 6.32 -10.05 4.76
CA ASP A 13 5.96 -10.52 6.10
C ASP A 13 4.66 -9.90 6.63
N VAL A 14 3.92 -9.15 5.80
CA VAL A 14 2.67 -8.51 6.21
C VAL A 14 1.59 -9.54 6.50
N SER A 15 0.92 -9.37 7.64
CA SER A 15 -0.15 -10.24 8.11
C SER A 15 -1.42 -9.44 8.39
N VAL A 16 -2.55 -10.14 8.40
CA VAL A 16 -3.85 -9.54 8.75
C VAL A 16 -3.77 -8.95 10.15
N GLY A 17 -4.24 -7.71 10.31
CA GLY A 17 -4.17 -6.96 11.57
C GLY A 17 -2.99 -5.98 11.65
N ASP A 18 -1.98 -6.11 10.79
CA ASP A 18 -0.93 -5.10 10.65
C ASP A 18 -1.52 -3.75 10.22
N THR A 19 -0.84 -2.67 10.56
CA THR A 19 -1.18 -1.31 10.13
C THR A 19 -0.14 -0.82 9.14
N LEU A 20 -0.58 -0.26 8.02
CA LEU A 20 0.28 0.32 6.99
C LEU A 20 0.10 1.83 6.95
N THR A 21 1.19 2.54 6.66
CA THR A 21 1.14 3.95 6.29
C THR A 21 1.16 4.06 4.78
N ARG A 22 0.05 4.51 4.19
CA ARG A 22 -0.10 4.89 2.79
C ARG A 22 0.28 6.36 2.61
N MET A 23 1.05 6.69 1.58
CA MET A 23 1.29 8.06 1.14
C MET A 23 0.42 8.38 -0.08
N LEU A 24 -0.70 9.08 0.11
CA LEU A 24 -1.56 9.53 -0.97
C LEU A 24 -0.93 10.72 -1.70
N GLY A 25 -0.75 10.60 -3.03
CA GLY A 25 -0.06 11.58 -3.86
C GLY A 25 1.38 11.84 -3.42
N GLY A 26 1.98 10.92 -2.64
CA GLY A 26 3.31 11.09 -2.05
C GLY A 26 3.39 12.15 -0.94
N THR A 27 2.28 12.73 -0.47
CA THR A 27 2.32 13.83 0.51
C THR A 27 1.43 13.62 1.73
N PHE A 28 0.27 12.98 1.59
CA PHE A 28 -0.65 12.79 2.71
C PHE A 28 -0.51 11.39 3.30
N PRO A 29 0.05 11.25 4.52
CA PRO A 29 0.09 9.96 5.19
C PRO A 29 -1.31 9.56 5.67
N MET A 30 -1.67 8.30 5.44
CA MET A 30 -2.94 7.71 5.84
C MET A 30 -2.69 6.32 6.44
N LEU A 31 -3.28 6.05 7.60
CA LEU A 31 -3.19 4.75 8.25
C LEU A 31 -4.27 3.82 7.72
N LEU A 32 -3.85 2.62 7.32
CA LEU A 32 -4.73 1.55 6.85
C LEU A 32 -4.47 0.28 7.65
N ARG A 33 -5.51 -0.52 7.88
CA ARG A 33 -5.41 -1.83 8.52
C ARG A 33 -5.47 -2.93 7.48
N VAL A 34 -4.56 -3.90 7.55
CA VAL A 34 -4.57 -5.07 6.67
C VAL A 34 -5.76 -5.95 7.02
N THR A 35 -6.65 -6.16 6.06
CA THR A 35 -7.87 -6.98 6.20
C THR A 35 -7.71 -8.35 5.56
N ARG A 36 -6.95 -8.44 4.46
CA ARG A 36 -6.70 -9.69 3.72
C ARG A 36 -5.36 -9.61 3.00
N THR A 37 -4.76 -10.76 2.73
CA THR A 37 -3.55 -10.88 1.90
C THR A 37 -3.66 -12.07 0.97
N ASP A 38 -3.00 -11.99 -0.19
CA ASP A 38 -2.74 -13.13 -1.09
C ASP A 38 -1.26 -13.12 -1.51
N ASP A 39 -0.86 -13.93 -2.49
CA ASP A 39 0.55 -14.04 -2.92
C ASP A 39 1.10 -12.77 -3.59
N MET A 40 0.24 -11.95 -4.18
CA MET A 40 0.62 -10.77 -4.95
C MET A 40 0.14 -9.45 -4.33
N HIS A 41 -0.88 -9.48 -3.48
CA HIS A 41 -1.56 -8.30 -3.00
C HIS A 41 -1.77 -8.29 -1.49
N VAL A 42 -1.89 -7.07 -0.98
CA VAL A 42 -2.30 -6.74 0.38
C VAL A 42 -3.56 -5.87 0.29
N TYR A 43 -4.62 -6.33 0.92
CA TYR A 43 -5.90 -5.63 1.00
C TYR A 43 -5.98 -4.93 2.35
N CYS A 44 -6.33 -3.66 2.32
CA CYS A 44 -6.40 -2.83 3.50
C CYS A 44 -7.70 -2.05 3.53
N ALA A 45 -8.13 -1.66 4.72
CA ALA A 45 -9.23 -0.73 4.91
C ALA A 45 -8.84 0.41 5.84
N THR A 46 -9.59 1.49 5.83
CA THR A 46 -9.52 2.47 6.93
C THR A 46 -9.81 1.80 8.27
N PRO A 47 -9.32 2.33 9.41
CA PRO A 47 -9.59 1.76 10.72
C PRO A 47 -11.09 1.65 11.07
N ASP A 48 -11.93 2.51 10.48
CA ASP A 48 -13.39 2.47 10.61
C ASP A 48 -14.07 1.54 9.58
N GLY A 49 -13.30 0.91 8.68
CA GLY A 49 -13.74 -0.12 7.74
C GLY A 49 -14.57 0.36 6.56
N ARG A 50 -14.57 1.66 6.24
CA ARG A 50 -15.44 2.24 5.20
C ARG A 50 -14.86 2.18 3.80
N ASP A 51 -13.57 2.40 3.69
CA ASP A 51 -12.89 2.47 2.41
C ASP A 51 -11.83 1.37 2.33
N GLU A 52 -11.65 0.80 1.14
CA GLU A 52 -10.74 -0.32 0.88
C GLU A 52 -9.72 0.02 -0.22
N TRP A 53 -8.52 -0.51 -0.07
CA TRP A 53 -7.43 -0.35 -1.03
C TRP A 53 -6.65 -1.65 -1.20
N VAL A 54 -6.08 -1.81 -2.39
CA VAL A 54 -5.23 -2.94 -2.75
C VAL A 54 -3.84 -2.43 -3.07
N PHE A 55 -2.82 -3.10 -2.53
CA PHE A 55 -1.43 -2.78 -2.81
C PHE A 55 -0.71 -4.03 -3.30
N GLU A 56 0.17 -3.86 -4.30
CA GLU A 56 1.07 -4.93 -4.72
C GLU A 56 2.09 -5.22 -3.61
N ARG A 57 2.26 -6.49 -3.26
CA ARG A 57 3.31 -6.93 -2.31
C ARG A 57 4.70 -6.52 -2.79
N ALA A 58 4.90 -6.58 -4.10
CA ALA A 58 6.11 -6.11 -4.74
C ALA A 58 6.10 -4.57 -4.78
N GLY A 59 6.92 -3.95 -3.93
CA GLY A 59 7.15 -2.50 -3.96
C GLY A 59 6.07 -1.64 -3.31
N GLY A 60 4.91 -2.20 -2.93
CA GLY A 60 3.89 -1.49 -2.15
C GLY A 60 3.14 -0.41 -2.93
N LEU A 61 3.05 -0.52 -4.25
CA LEU A 61 2.28 0.40 -5.08
C LEU A 61 0.79 0.09 -4.97
N GLU A 62 -0.06 1.12 -5.00
CA GLU A 62 -1.50 0.93 -5.14
C GLU A 62 -1.82 0.22 -6.47
N TYR A 63 -2.69 -0.79 -6.37
CA TYR A 63 -3.15 -1.59 -7.48
C TYR A 63 -4.61 -1.26 -7.76
N ASP A 64 -4.84 -0.63 -8.92
CA ASP A 64 -6.18 -0.33 -9.41
C ASP A 64 -6.19 -0.46 -10.94
N PRO A 65 -6.57 -1.62 -11.49
CA PRO A 65 -6.60 -1.84 -12.93
C PRO A 65 -7.59 -0.94 -13.67
N GLU A 66 -8.65 -0.47 -13.00
CA GLU A 66 -9.67 0.38 -13.62
C GLU A 66 -9.11 1.79 -13.86
N LEU A 67 -8.25 2.27 -12.95
CA LEU A 67 -7.51 3.52 -13.09
C LEU A 67 -6.16 3.36 -13.81
N GLY A 68 -5.79 2.14 -14.20
CA GLY A 68 -4.49 1.85 -14.80
C GLY A 68 -3.33 2.05 -13.82
N TRP A 69 -3.55 1.85 -12.52
CA TRP A 69 -2.52 1.92 -11.49
C TRP A 69 -1.90 0.54 -11.19
N GLY A 70 -0.63 0.55 -10.84
CA GLY A 70 0.15 -0.64 -10.49
C GLY A 70 1.45 -0.73 -11.29
N SER A 71 2.32 -1.66 -10.91
CA SER A 71 3.64 -1.84 -11.55
C SER A 71 3.53 -2.14 -13.03
N ARG A 72 2.49 -2.85 -13.46
CA ARG A 72 2.20 -3.15 -14.87
C ARG A 72 2.16 -1.89 -15.74
N PHE A 73 1.66 -0.78 -15.21
CA PHE A 73 1.50 0.47 -15.95
C PHE A 73 2.57 1.51 -15.57
N GLY A 74 3.35 1.25 -14.53
CA GLY A 74 4.41 2.14 -14.06
C GLY A 74 3.90 3.45 -13.44
N ILE A 75 2.60 3.54 -13.14
CA ILE A 75 1.95 4.71 -12.55
C ILE A 75 1.11 4.29 -11.34
N THR A 76 1.04 5.17 -10.35
CA THR A 76 0.20 4.98 -9.17
C THR A 76 -0.14 6.33 -8.53
N GLY A 77 -1.29 6.43 -7.89
CA GLY A 77 -1.68 7.56 -7.05
C GLY A 77 -1.11 7.50 -5.63
N SER A 78 -0.74 6.32 -5.14
CA SER A 78 -0.19 6.15 -3.80
C SER A 78 0.70 4.92 -3.64
N PHE A 79 1.42 4.87 -2.52
CA PHE A 79 2.27 3.75 -2.15
C PHE A 79 2.36 3.60 -0.64
N ILE A 80 2.75 2.41 -0.17
CA ILE A 80 3.03 2.15 1.24
C ILE A 80 4.44 2.67 1.58
N SER A 81 4.55 3.48 2.62
CA SER A 81 5.82 4.01 3.13
C SER A 81 6.32 3.30 4.39
N GLU A 82 5.43 2.69 5.16
CA GLU A 82 5.78 2.05 6.43
C GLU A 82 4.80 0.93 6.80
N VAL A 83 5.29 -0.05 7.55
CA VAL A 83 4.50 -1.13 8.14
C VAL A 83 4.72 -1.11 9.65
N SER A 84 3.63 -1.03 10.40
CA SER A 84 3.60 -1.24 11.84
C SER A 84 2.94 -2.58 12.14
N LYS A 85 3.68 -3.46 12.81
CA LYS A 85 3.18 -4.79 13.17
C LYS A 85 2.11 -4.68 14.25
N GLY A 86 0.99 -5.35 14.04
CA GLY A 86 -0.01 -5.53 15.09
C GLY A 86 0.59 -6.39 16.20
N LEU A 87 0.47 -5.94 17.45
CA LEU A 87 0.81 -6.73 18.65
C LEU A 87 -0.12 -7.93 18.80
#